data_AF-A0A7J9ILV0-F1
#
_entry.id   AF-A0A7J9ILV0-F1
#
_cell.length_a   1.000
_cell.length_b   1.000
_cell.length_c   1.000
_cell.angle_alpha   90.00
_cell.angle_beta   90.00
_cell.angle_gamma   90.00
#
_symmetry.space_group_name_H-M   'P 1'
#
loop_
_entity.id
_entity.type
_entity.pdbx_description
1 polymer ?
#
loop_
_entity_poly.entity_id
_entity_poly.type
_entity_poly.pdbx_seq_one_letter_code
_entity_poly.pdbx_strand_id
1 'polypeptide(L)'
;MSIAVLRTFISRWKQEHEALLSKRNKSAAKLPENNVTVSEVDDTLNDSDMNTEKSNEECEGRAEKSQDDTCTTSEEPVKTEGKVRGELKPPRVLEALSASGLRALRYAREVEGIGRVVALDNDKGAVEACQRNIKFNGSVACSKVESHLADARVYMLTNPKEFDVVDLDPYGSPSVFLDSAVQSVVDGGMLMCTATDMAVLCGGNGEVCYSKYGSYPLRGKYCHEMALRILLACIESHANRYKRYIVPVLSVQMDFYVRVFVRIYTSASAMKNTPLKLSYVYQCTGCDAFHLQPIGRTVSK
;
A
#
# COMPACT_ATOMS: atom_id res chain seq x y z
N MET A 1 11.37 -18.91 -0.30
CA MET A 1 11.80 -17.51 -0.53
C MET A 1 11.12 -16.50 0.40
N SER A 2 9.79 -16.47 0.50
CA SER A 2 9.06 -15.46 1.29
C SER A 2 9.52 -15.32 2.75
N ILE A 3 9.80 -16.44 3.43
CA ILE A 3 10.28 -16.45 4.81
C ILE A 3 11.61 -15.71 4.99
N ALA A 4 12.56 -15.89 4.06
CA ALA A 4 13.84 -15.19 4.12
C ALA A 4 13.68 -13.67 3.91
N VAL A 5 12.79 -13.29 2.99
CA VAL A 5 12.45 -11.87 2.78
C VAL A 5 11.77 -11.29 4.01
N LEU A 6 10.83 -12.00 4.63
CA LEU A 6 10.15 -11.56 5.86
C LEU A 6 11.12 -11.38 7.03
N ARG A 7 12.04 -12.32 7.26
CA ARG A 7 13.08 -12.20 8.30
C ARG A 7 13.95 -10.96 8.06
N THR A 8 14.34 -10.73 6.82
CA THR A 8 15.15 -9.55 6.43
C THR A 8 14.35 -8.26 6.60
N PHE A 9 13.07 -8.26 6.21
CA PHE A 9 12.16 -7.14 6.37
C PHE A 9 11.97 -6.77 7.84
N ILE A 10 11.72 -7.73 8.73
CA ILE A 10 11.58 -7.49 10.18
C ILE A 10 12.86 -6.89 10.76
N SER A 11 14.03 -7.43 10.38
CA SER A 11 15.32 -6.90 10.83
C SER A 11 15.52 -5.44 10.39
N ARG A 12 15.30 -5.14 9.09
CA ARG A 12 15.41 -3.77 8.59
C ARG A 12 14.37 -2.83 9.17
N TRP A 13 13.14 -3.30 9.39
CA TRP A 13 12.08 -2.50 9.98
C TRP A 13 12.44 -2.03 11.40
N LYS A 14 13.04 -2.92 12.21
CA LYS A 14 13.56 -2.57 13.54
C LYS A 14 14.65 -1.49 13.45
N GLN A 15 15.62 -1.67 12.56
CA GLN A 15 16.71 -0.70 12.35
C GLN A 15 16.18 0.67 11.89
N GLU A 16 15.22 0.69 10.98
CA GLU A 16 14.59 1.93 10.51
C GLU A 16 13.83 2.64 11.65
N HIS A 17 13.09 1.89 12.46
CA HIS A 17 12.37 2.43 13.61
C HIS A 17 13.34 3.00 14.67
N GLU A 18 14.41 2.28 15.01
CA GLU A 18 15.47 2.75 15.92
C GLU A 18 16.16 4.00 15.37
N ALA A 19 16.47 4.04 14.07
CA ALA A 19 17.05 5.21 13.42
C ALA A 19 16.12 6.42 13.49
N LEU A 20 14.81 6.24 13.31
CA LEU A 20 13.80 7.30 13.45
C LEU A 20 13.70 7.81 14.90
N LEU A 21 13.68 6.91 15.89
CA LEU A 21 13.68 7.27 17.31
C LEU A 21 14.94 8.05 17.70
N SER A 22 16.12 7.60 17.24
CA SER A 22 17.38 8.28 17.52
C SER A 22 17.44 9.68 16.90
N LYS A 23 16.90 9.87 15.69
CA LYS A 23 16.77 11.18 15.04
C LYS A 23 15.83 12.09 15.84
N ARG A 24 14.70 11.56 16.32
CA ARG A 24 13.76 12.33 17.16
C ARG A 24 14.39 12.79 18.45
N ASN A 25 15.09 11.89 19.16
CA ASN A 25 15.75 12.23 20.43
C ASN A 25 16.85 13.29 20.22
N LYS A 26 17.60 13.22 19.11
CA LYS A 26 18.58 14.25 18.75
C LYS A 26 17.94 15.60 18.38
N SER A 27 16.77 15.60 17.75
CA SER A 27 16.02 16.83 17.45
C SER A 27 15.39 17.43 18.71
N ALA A 28 14.85 16.60 19.62
CA ALA A 28 14.28 17.04 20.89
C ALA A 28 15.35 17.65 21.83
N ALA A 29 16.55 17.08 21.85
CA ALA A 29 17.68 17.61 22.61
C ALA A 29 18.27 18.93 22.04
N LYS A 30 17.79 19.41 20.88
CA LYS A 30 18.25 20.65 20.24
C LYS A 30 17.27 21.83 20.37
N LEU A 31 16.13 21.69 21.04
CA LEU A 31 15.28 22.85 21.38
C LEU A 31 15.79 23.51 22.68
N PRO A 32 16.10 24.81 22.69
CA PRO A 32 16.49 25.51 23.92
C PRO A 32 15.26 25.80 24.80
N GLU A 33 15.42 25.62 26.10
CA GLU A 33 14.48 26.06 27.14
C GLU A 33 14.41 27.60 27.14
N ASN A 34 13.38 28.17 26.53
CA ASN A 34 12.99 29.54 26.84
C ASN A 34 12.13 29.52 28.11
N ASN A 35 12.76 29.82 29.24
CA ASN A 35 12.10 30.25 30.45
C ASN A 35 11.26 31.50 30.13
N VAL A 36 9.93 31.36 30.15
CA VAL A 36 9.04 32.51 30.30
C VAL A 36 8.62 32.55 31.76
N THR A 37 9.24 33.47 32.48
CA THR A 37 8.83 33.93 33.81
C THR A 37 7.39 34.40 33.79
N VAL A 38 6.60 33.88 34.72
CA VAL A 38 5.29 34.41 35.10
C VAL A 38 5.51 35.81 35.69
N SER A 39 4.87 36.82 35.11
CA SER A 39 4.59 38.08 35.79
C SER A 39 3.15 38.47 35.50
N GLU A 40 2.34 38.39 36.56
CA GLU A 40 0.99 38.89 36.67
C GLU A 40 0.98 40.41 36.42
N VAL A 41 0.05 40.88 35.59
CA VAL A 41 -0.58 42.20 35.80
C VAL A 41 -2.05 42.06 35.43
N ASP A 42 -2.87 42.31 36.43
CA ASP A 42 -4.32 42.42 36.45
C ASP A 42 -4.75 43.75 35.80
N ASP A 43 -5.88 43.76 35.09
CA ASP A 43 -6.79 44.91 35.12
C ASP A 43 -8.16 44.54 34.50
N THR A 44 -9.18 44.84 35.29
CA THR A 44 -10.58 44.44 35.19
C THR A 44 -11.45 45.36 34.31
N LEU A 45 -12.45 44.72 33.66
CA LEU A 45 -13.86 45.12 33.46
C LEU A 45 -14.22 46.54 32.94
N ASN A 46 -15.00 46.61 31.85
CA ASN A 46 -16.43 46.95 31.95
C ASN A 46 -17.24 46.81 30.65
N ASP A 47 -18.55 46.82 30.88
CA ASP A 47 -19.69 46.23 30.19
C ASP A 47 -20.39 47.16 29.17
N SER A 48 -21.39 46.58 28.49
CA SER A 48 -22.70 47.15 28.09
C SER A 48 -22.96 47.69 26.66
N ASP A 49 -24.05 47.12 26.11
CA ASP A 49 -25.16 47.73 25.35
C ASP A 49 -24.94 48.19 23.89
N MET A 50 -25.90 48.12 22.94
CA MET A 50 -27.26 47.58 22.84
C MET A 50 -27.66 47.69 21.35
N ASN A 51 -28.53 46.77 20.91
CA ASN A 51 -29.55 46.85 19.83
C ASN A 51 -29.64 48.08 18.90
N THR A 52 -29.91 47.81 17.62
CA THR A 52 -31.15 48.31 17.00
C THR A 52 -31.64 47.42 15.85
N GLU A 53 -32.89 46.99 15.97
CA GLU A 53 -33.71 46.31 14.97
C GLU A 53 -34.23 47.28 13.88
N LYS A 54 -34.61 46.71 12.72
CA LYS A 54 -35.91 46.88 12.02
C LYS A 54 -35.75 46.51 10.54
N SER A 55 -36.74 46.05 9.79
CA SER A 55 -37.93 45.20 9.93
C SER A 55 -38.61 45.23 8.54
N ASN A 56 -39.57 44.34 8.32
CA ASN A 56 -40.59 44.33 7.24
C ASN A 56 -40.16 43.72 5.89
N GLU A 57 -40.99 42.98 5.15
CA GLU A 57 -42.20 42.17 5.36
C GLU A 57 -42.45 41.46 3.99
N GLU A 58 -43.17 40.34 4.06
CA GLU A 58 -43.61 39.32 3.09
C GLU A 58 -43.84 39.66 1.59
N CYS A 59 -43.64 38.67 0.71
CA CYS A 59 -44.67 38.19 -0.25
C CYS A 59 -44.31 36.84 -0.90
N GLU A 60 -45.31 35.96 -1.06
CA GLU A 60 -45.25 34.60 -1.65
C GLU A 60 -45.10 34.58 -3.18
N GLY A 61 -44.52 33.50 -3.74
CA GLY A 61 -44.65 33.16 -5.16
C GLY A 61 -43.68 32.09 -5.68
N ARG A 62 -44.20 30.93 -6.10
CA ARG A 62 -43.51 29.83 -6.82
C ARG A 62 -42.93 30.27 -8.17
N ALA A 63 -41.71 29.82 -8.53
CA ALA A 63 -41.35 29.15 -9.80
C ALA A 63 -39.82 28.91 -9.91
N GLU A 64 -39.45 27.98 -10.79
CA GLU A 64 -38.22 27.19 -10.88
C GLU A 64 -36.92 27.88 -11.38
N LYS A 65 -35.80 27.17 -11.13
CA LYS A 65 -34.48 27.10 -11.81
C LYS A 65 -33.42 28.20 -11.57
N SER A 66 -32.33 27.81 -10.89
CA SER A 66 -30.92 27.76 -11.39
C SER A 66 -29.96 27.52 -10.21
N GLN A 67 -29.10 26.49 -10.28
CA GLN A 67 -27.63 26.60 -10.28
C GLN A 67 -27.04 27.61 -9.27
N ASP A 68 -26.46 27.12 -8.17
CA ASP A 68 -25.05 27.36 -7.78
C ASP A 68 -24.71 26.59 -6.47
N ASP A 69 -24.18 25.36 -6.56
CA ASP A 69 -23.66 24.66 -5.37
C ASP A 69 -22.18 25.01 -5.19
N THR A 70 -21.94 26.08 -4.44
CA THR A 70 -20.61 26.44 -3.95
C THR A 70 -20.16 25.42 -2.90
N CYS A 71 -19.22 24.56 -3.29
CA CYS A 71 -18.54 23.62 -2.40
C CYS A 71 -17.55 24.38 -1.51
N THR A 72 -17.91 24.57 -0.24
CA THR A 72 -17.03 25.10 0.80
C THR A 72 -15.89 24.11 1.05
N THR A 73 -14.73 24.40 0.47
CA THR A 73 -13.46 23.74 0.82
C THR A 73 -13.00 24.22 2.19
N SER A 74 -13.17 23.38 3.20
CA SER A 74 -12.43 23.50 4.46
C SER A 74 -11.01 22.97 4.24
N GLU A 75 -10.07 23.90 4.02
CA GLU A 75 -8.64 23.61 4.03
C GLU A 75 -8.18 23.37 5.48
N GLU A 76 -7.92 22.12 5.85
CA GLU A 76 -7.07 21.83 7.00
C GLU A 76 -5.62 21.58 6.55
N PRO A 77 -4.61 22.17 7.24
CA PRO A 77 -3.22 22.04 6.83
C PRO A 77 -2.67 20.66 7.21
N VAL A 78 -2.33 19.88 6.19
CA VAL A 78 -1.69 18.57 6.32
C VAL A 78 -0.27 18.71 6.87
N LYS A 79 -0.11 18.59 8.19
CA LYS A 79 1.18 18.25 8.81
C LYS A 79 1.40 16.74 8.72
N THR A 80 1.95 16.27 7.60
CA THR A 80 2.52 14.92 7.48
C THR A 80 3.91 14.88 8.11
N GLU A 81 3.96 14.96 9.43
CA GLU A 81 5.06 14.37 10.19
C GLU A 81 4.63 12.97 10.61
N GLY A 82 5.42 11.97 10.25
CA GLY A 82 5.16 10.58 10.60
C GLY A 82 4.98 10.44 12.10
N LYS A 83 3.73 10.28 12.53
CA LYS A 83 3.37 10.05 13.93
C LYS A 83 3.94 8.69 14.33
N VAL A 84 5.15 8.67 14.87
CA VAL A 84 5.80 7.45 15.36
C VAL A 84 4.91 6.86 16.46
N ARG A 85 4.25 5.75 16.14
CA ARG A 85 3.43 4.98 17.07
C ARG A 85 4.37 4.27 18.06
N GLY A 86 4.44 4.75 19.31
CA GLY A 86 4.90 4.01 20.50
C GLY A 86 6.02 2.98 20.35
N GLU A 87 5.99 1.92 21.16
CA GLU A 87 6.80 0.72 20.96
C GLU A 87 6.50 0.06 19.62
N LEU A 88 7.54 -0.46 18.97
CA LEU A 88 7.40 -1.17 17.71
C LEU A 88 6.60 -2.45 17.89
N LYS A 89 5.38 -2.47 17.36
CA LYS A 89 4.52 -3.66 17.37
C LYS A 89 5.07 -4.72 16.41
N PRO A 90 4.95 -6.02 16.74
CA PRO A 90 5.25 -7.10 15.82
C PRO A 90 4.44 -6.97 14.51
N PRO A 91 5.06 -7.16 13.33
CA PRO A 91 4.35 -6.97 12.06
C PRO A 91 3.16 -7.90 11.90
N ARG A 92 2.03 -7.31 11.49
CA ARG A 92 0.81 -8.03 11.16
C ARG A 92 0.78 -8.36 9.68
N VAL A 93 0.52 -9.63 9.37
CA VAL A 93 0.62 -10.17 8.01
C VAL A 93 -0.74 -10.65 7.53
N LEU A 94 -1.06 -10.37 6.28
CA LEU A 94 -2.23 -10.90 5.59
C LEU A 94 -1.77 -11.86 4.48
N GLU A 95 -2.23 -13.11 4.52
CA GLU A 95 -2.25 -14.01 3.37
C GLU A 95 -3.65 -13.96 2.77
N ALA A 96 -3.80 -13.23 1.66
CA ALA A 96 -5.12 -12.87 1.15
C ALA A 96 -5.85 -14.02 0.43
N LEU A 97 -5.11 -15.03 -0.06
CA LEU A 97 -5.64 -16.23 -0.71
C LEU A 97 -4.91 -17.45 -0.12
N SER A 98 -5.42 -17.95 1.01
CA SER A 98 -4.67 -18.84 1.90
C SER A 98 -4.92 -20.32 1.64
N ALA A 99 -6.04 -20.68 0.98
CA ALA A 99 -6.45 -22.06 0.75
C ALA A 99 -6.37 -22.90 2.04
N SER A 100 -5.40 -23.81 2.12
CA SER A 100 -5.19 -24.67 3.29
C SER A 100 -4.46 -24.01 4.46
N GLY A 101 -4.06 -22.74 4.37
CA GLY A 101 -3.31 -22.04 5.42
C GLY A 101 -1.80 -22.23 5.38
N LEU A 102 -1.26 -22.93 4.38
CA LEU A 102 0.12 -23.40 4.41
C LEU A 102 1.13 -22.26 4.60
N ARG A 103 1.01 -21.14 3.86
CA ARG A 103 2.01 -20.05 4.02
C ARG A 103 1.80 -19.32 5.33
N ALA A 104 0.56 -19.03 5.73
CA ALA A 104 0.26 -18.40 7.01
C ALA A 104 0.84 -19.19 8.19
N LEU A 105 0.69 -20.51 8.19
CA LEU A 105 1.24 -21.40 9.21
C LEU A 105 2.76 -21.35 9.24
N ARG A 106 3.39 -21.41 8.06
CA ARG A 106 4.85 -21.30 7.96
C ARG A 106 5.35 -19.93 8.40
N TYR A 107 4.64 -18.85 8.07
CA TYR A 107 4.98 -17.51 8.55
C TYR A 107 4.93 -17.45 10.07
N ALA A 108 3.85 -17.95 10.70
CA ALA A 108 3.71 -17.94 12.15
C ALA A 108 4.75 -18.80 12.89
N ARG A 109 5.17 -19.93 12.30
CA ARG A 109 6.10 -20.90 12.91
C ARG A 109 7.57 -20.62 12.63
N GLU A 110 7.90 -20.20 11.40
CA GLU A 110 9.29 -20.11 10.93
C GLU A 110 9.82 -18.67 10.94
N VAL A 111 8.97 -17.64 11.08
CA VAL A 111 9.39 -16.24 11.14
C VAL A 111 9.29 -15.72 12.57
N GLU A 112 10.45 -15.55 13.22
CA GLU A 112 10.54 -14.94 14.55
C GLU A 112 10.19 -13.45 14.50
N GLY A 113 9.54 -12.96 15.56
CA GLY A 113 9.14 -11.55 15.67
C GLY A 113 7.94 -11.15 14.80
N ILE A 114 7.32 -12.08 14.07
CA ILE A 114 6.04 -11.85 13.40
C ILE A 114 4.91 -11.81 14.45
N GLY A 115 3.97 -10.90 14.25
CA GLY A 115 2.77 -10.79 15.06
C GLY A 115 1.68 -11.75 14.59
N ARG A 116 0.48 -11.21 14.42
CA ARG A 116 -0.68 -11.94 13.94
C ARG A 116 -0.63 -12.14 12.43
N VAL A 117 -1.00 -13.33 11.97
CA VAL A 117 -1.11 -13.71 10.56
C VAL A 117 -2.57 -14.01 10.24
N VAL A 118 -3.15 -13.24 9.32
CA VAL A 118 -4.54 -13.38 8.89
C VAL A 118 -4.55 -14.22 7.61
N ALA A 119 -5.22 -15.36 7.63
CA ALA A 119 -5.41 -16.27 6.51
C ALA A 119 -6.82 -16.11 5.96
N LEU A 120 -6.96 -15.60 4.74
CA LEU A 120 -8.27 -15.42 4.11
C LEU A 120 -8.49 -16.42 3.00
N ASP A 121 -9.72 -16.89 2.88
CA ASP A 121 -10.20 -17.57 1.68
C ASP A 121 -11.69 -17.28 1.48
N ASN A 122 -12.17 -17.37 0.24
CA ASN A 122 -13.59 -17.20 -0.08
C ASN A 122 -14.33 -18.54 -0.16
N ASP A 123 -13.61 -19.67 -0.14
CA ASP A 123 -14.18 -21.00 -0.05
C ASP A 123 -14.29 -21.47 1.40
N LYS A 124 -15.49 -21.92 1.79
CA LYS A 124 -15.74 -22.40 3.15
C LYS A 124 -14.91 -23.65 3.47
N GLY A 125 -14.75 -24.57 2.52
CA GLY A 125 -13.97 -25.79 2.69
C GLY A 125 -12.48 -25.50 2.93
N ALA A 126 -11.92 -24.54 2.22
CA ALA A 126 -10.56 -24.04 2.40
C ALA A 126 -10.36 -23.47 3.81
N VAL A 127 -11.27 -22.61 4.28
CA VAL A 127 -11.24 -22.04 5.64
C VAL A 127 -11.31 -23.14 6.70
N GLU A 128 -12.22 -24.11 6.56
CA GLU A 128 -12.32 -25.25 7.50
C GLU A 128 -11.04 -26.10 7.50
N ALA A 129 -10.43 -26.32 6.32
CA ALA A 129 -9.13 -27.00 6.21
C ALA A 129 -8.01 -26.21 6.89
N CYS A 130 -7.95 -24.89 6.67
CA CYS A 130 -7.01 -24.00 7.33
C CYS A 130 -7.16 -24.05 8.84
N GLN A 131 -8.38 -23.99 9.38
CA GLN A 131 -8.65 -24.10 10.80
C GLN A 131 -8.20 -25.44 11.40
N ARG A 132 -8.42 -26.57 10.69
CA ARG A 132 -7.89 -27.87 11.11
C ARG A 132 -6.36 -27.88 11.12
N ASN A 133 -5.73 -27.30 10.10
CA ASN A 133 -4.27 -27.21 10.02
C ASN A 133 -3.67 -26.30 11.09
N ILE A 134 -4.35 -25.20 11.47
CA ILE A 134 -3.97 -24.36 12.61
C ILE A 134 -3.95 -25.19 13.89
N LYS A 135 -5.04 -25.91 14.19
CA LYS A 135 -5.12 -26.79 15.37
C LYS A 135 -4.04 -27.87 15.37
N PHE A 136 -3.81 -28.49 14.21
CA PHE A 136 -2.79 -29.53 14.03
C PHE A 136 -1.36 -29.03 14.31
N ASN A 137 -1.07 -27.77 13.98
CA ASN A 137 0.26 -27.17 14.17
C ASN A 137 0.51 -26.63 15.60
N GLY A 138 -0.41 -26.85 16.53
CA GLY A 138 -0.23 -26.60 17.95
C GLY A 138 -0.40 -25.14 18.39
N SER A 139 -0.04 -24.86 19.64
CA SER A 139 -0.34 -23.59 20.33
C SER A 139 0.25 -22.36 19.65
N VAL A 140 1.45 -22.47 19.07
CA VAL A 140 2.09 -21.35 18.35
C VAL A 140 1.22 -20.91 17.17
N ALA A 141 0.74 -21.84 16.36
CA ALA A 141 -0.14 -21.54 15.24
C ALA A 141 -1.48 -20.99 15.73
N CYS A 142 -2.10 -21.61 16.73
CA CYS A 142 -3.38 -21.15 17.30
C CYS A 142 -3.31 -19.73 17.89
N SER A 143 -2.16 -19.32 18.43
CA SER A 143 -1.99 -17.99 19.04
C SER A 143 -1.74 -16.87 18.03
N LYS A 144 -1.25 -17.21 16.82
CA LYS A 144 -0.80 -16.23 15.82
C LYS A 144 -1.65 -16.20 14.56
N VAL A 145 -2.22 -17.33 14.15
CA VAL A 145 -2.94 -17.46 12.89
C VAL A 145 -4.44 -17.43 13.14
N GLU A 146 -5.13 -16.55 12.43
CA GLU A 146 -6.59 -16.52 12.36
C GLU A 146 -7.05 -16.78 10.92
N SER A 147 -8.12 -17.55 10.74
CA SER A 147 -8.66 -17.88 9.43
C SER A 147 -10.08 -17.35 9.29
N HIS A 148 -10.35 -16.59 8.23
CA HIS A 148 -11.65 -15.97 7.97
C HIS A 148 -12.17 -16.31 6.57
N LEU A 149 -13.49 -16.47 6.48
CA LEU A 149 -14.22 -16.61 5.22
C LEU A 149 -14.59 -15.22 4.69
N ALA A 150 -13.87 -14.74 3.68
CA ALA A 150 -14.09 -13.41 3.10
C ALA A 150 -13.54 -13.29 1.68
N ASP A 151 -14.13 -12.39 0.88
CA ASP A 151 -13.49 -11.94 -0.36
C ASP A 151 -12.29 -11.04 -0.02
N ALA A 152 -11.12 -11.41 -0.53
CA ALA A 152 -9.87 -10.71 -0.29
C ALA A 152 -9.91 -9.21 -0.66
N ARG A 153 -10.61 -8.84 -1.75
CA ARG A 153 -10.70 -7.45 -2.22
C ARG A 153 -11.49 -6.60 -1.23
N VAL A 154 -12.63 -7.12 -0.79
CA VAL A 154 -13.51 -6.45 0.18
C VAL A 154 -12.80 -6.35 1.52
N TYR A 155 -12.22 -7.45 2.00
CA TYR A 155 -11.53 -7.46 3.29
C TYR A 155 -10.34 -6.49 3.33
N MET A 156 -9.53 -6.43 2.27
CA MET A 156 -8.44 -5.46 2.19
C MET A 156 -8.94 -4.01 2.14
N LEU A 157 -10.05 -3.75 1.43
CA LEU A 157 -10.62 -2.41 1.32
C LEU A 157 -11.23 -1.91 2.63
N THR A 158 -11.86 -2.80 3.41
CA THR A 158 -12.44 -2.45 4.72
C THR A 158 -11.40 -2.33 5.83
N ASN A 159 -10.16 -2.78 5.60
CA ASN A 159 -9.04 -2.73 6.53
C ASN A 159 -7.85 -1.92 5.94
N PRO A 160 -8.04 -0.61 5.63
CA PRO A 160 -7.01 0.21 5.01
C PRO A 160 -5.86 0.50 5.98
N LYS A 161 -4.62 0.41 5.49
CA LYS A 161 -3.38 0.65 6.27
C LYS A 161 -3.33 -0.13 7.59
N GLU A 162 -3.75 -1.38 7.54
CA GLU A 162 -3.82 -2.26 8.72
C GLU A 162 -2.71 -3.31 8.74
N PHE A 163 -2.19 -3.70 7.58
CA PHE A 163 -1.23 -4.79 7.44
C PHE A 163 0.17 -4.27 7.14
N ASP A 164 1.15 -4.71 7.93
CA ASP A 164 2.56 -4.44 7.69
C ASP A 164 3.07 -5.22 6.47
N VAL A 165 2.50 -6.41 6.24
CA VAL A 165 2.76 -7.22 5.07
C VAL A 165 1.48 -7.79 4.49
N VAL A 166 1.33 -7.73 3.17
CA VAL A 166 0.27 -8.43 2.42
C VAL A 166 0.91 -9.40 1.42
N ASP A 167 0.47 -10.65 1.41
CA ASP A 167 0.82 -11.68 0.44
C ASP A 167 -0.36 -11.97 -0.49
N LEU A 168 -0.19 -11.65 -1.77
CA LEU A 168 -1.11 -12.00 -2.85
C LEU A 168 -0.54 -13.16 -3.65
N ASP A 169 -1.23 -14.30 -3.60
CA ASP A 169 -0.89 -15.52 -4.33
C ASP A 169 -2.11 -16.13 -5.04
N PRO A 170 -2.71 -15.45 -6.01
CA PRO A 170 -3.87 -15.96 -6.71
C PRO A 170 -3.50 -16.98 -7.79
N TYR A 171 -4.49 -17.78 -8.18
CA TYR A 171 -4.42 -18.54 -9.41
C TYR A 171 -4.57 -17.60 -10.61
N GLY A 172 -3.47 -17.35 -11.33
CA GLY A 172 -3.41 -16.53 -12.52
C GLY A 172 -2.92 -15.12 -12.22
N SER A 173 -3.78 -14.13 -12.47
CA SER A 173 -3.43 -12.70 -12.37
C SER A 173 -3.74 -12.11 -10.99
N PRO A 174 -2.82 -11.34 -10.39
CA PRO A 174 -3.08 -10.57 -9.19
C PRO A 174 -3.75 -9.22 -9.46
N SER A 175 -3.90 -8.80 -10.72
CA SER A 175 -4.32 -7.43 -11.07
C SER A 175 -5.61 -6.96 -10.38
N VAL A 176 -6.60 -7.84 -10.26
CA VAL A 176 -7.90 -7.54 -9.64
C VAL A 176 -7.84 -7.28 -8.12
N PHE A 177 -6.74 -7.68 -7.47
CA PHE A 177 -6.53 -7.51 -6.03
C PHE A 177 -5.62 -6.32 -5.71
N LEU A 178 -4.88 -5.80 -6.70
CA LEU A 178 -3.84 -4.79 -6.49
C LEU A 178 -4.39 -3.50 -5.90
N ASP A 179 -5.56 -3.05 -6.37
CA ASP A 179 -6.18 -1.81 -5.92
C ASP A 179 -6.49 -1.81 -4.40
N SER A 180 -7.09 -2.89 -3.90
CA SER A 180 -7.32 -3.08 -2.47
C SER A 180 -6.02 -3.32 -1.69
N ALA A 181 -5.08 -4.07 -2.27
CA ALA A 181 -3.82 -4.42 -1.59
C ALA A 181 -2.92 -3.20 -1.37
N VAL A 182 -2.79 -2.30 -2.35
CA VAL A 182 -2.00 -1.08 -2.17
C VAL A 182 -2.62 -0.13 -1.14
N GLN A 183 -3.90 -0.28 -0.80
CA GLN A 183 -4.57 0.50 0.24
C GLN A 183 -4.46 -0.14 1.63
N SER A 184 -4.50 -1.47 1.71
CA SER A 184 -4.45 -2.21 2.98
C SER A 184 -3.05 -2.24 3.63
N VAL A 185 -1.98 -2.14 2.82
CA VAL A 185 -0.60 -2.10 3.31
C VAL A 185 -0.31 -0.77 4.03
N VAL A 186 0.28 -0.82 5.22
CA VAL A 186 0.72 0.37 5.98
C VAL A 186 1.78 1.17 5.22
N ASP A 187 2.04 2.40 5.67
CA ASP A 187 3.14 3.19 5.09
C ASP A 187 4.51 2.55 5.40
N GLY A 188 5.32 2.36 4.37
CA GLY A 188 6.56 1.59 4.45
C GLY A 188 6.35 0.07 4.48
N GLY A 189 5.12 -0.44 4.53
CA GLY A 189 4.81 -1.87 4.53
C GLY A 189 5.28 -2.61 3.27
N MET A 190 5.17 -3.93 3.28
CA MET A 190 5.60 -4.79 2.17
C MET A 190 4.42 -5.50 1.50
N LEU A 191 4.35 -5.40 0.18
CA LEU A 191 3.47 -6.20 -0.66
C LEU A 191 4.29 -7.29 -1.35
N MET A 192 3.90 -8.54 -1.12
CA MET A 192 4.43 -9.70 -1.82
C MET A 192 3.36 -10.14 -2.82
N CYS A 193 3.72 -10.22 -4.10
CA CYS A 193 2.74 -10.46 -5.15
C CYS A 193 3.25 -11.53 -6.11
N THR A 194 2.41 -12.52 -6.38
CA THR A 194 2.68 -13.59 -7.35
C THR A 194 1.71 -13.51 -8.52
N ALA A 195 2.25 -13.75 -9.72
CA ALA A 195 1.46 -13.94 -10.92
C ALA A 195 1.88 -15.26 -11.56
N THR A 196 0.91 -16.14 -11.79
CA THR A 196 1.12 -17.45 -12.43
C THR A 196 0.66 -17.45 -13.89
N ASP A 197 0.06 -16.37 -14.39
CA ASP A 197 -0.38 -16.26 -15.79
C ASP A 197 0.75 -15.84 -16.74
N MET A 198 1.88 -16.55 -16.67
CA MET A 198 3.05 -16.32 -17.52
C MET A 198 2.76 -16.42 -19.02
N ALA A 199 1.78 -17.23 -19.43
CA ALA A 199 1.34 -17.27 -20.83
C ALA A 199 0.85 -15.91 -21.33
N VAL A 200 0.21 -15.11 -20.45
CA VAL A 200 -0.24 -13.75 -20.76
C VAL A 200 0.95 -12.78 -20.72
N LEU A 201 1.70 -12.79 -19.61
CA LEU A 201 2.81 -11.86 -19.38
C LEU A 201 3.99 -12.03 -20.35
N CYS A 202 4.21 -13.24 -20.89
CA CYS A 202 5.27 -13.54 -21.86
C CYS A 202 4.81 -13.40 -23.33
N GLY A 203 3.64 -12.80 -23.56
CA GLY A 203 3.18 -12.44 -24.91
C GLY A 203 2.44 -13.53 -25.68
N GLY A 204 1.89 -14.54 -25.00
CA GLY A 204 0.96 -15.48 -25.62
C GLY A 204 -0.35 -14.80 -26.06
N ASN A 205 -0.87 -13.86 -25.26
CA ASN A 205 -2.04 -13.07 -25.60
C ASN A 205 -1.87 -11.62 -25.12
N GLY A 206 -1.50 -10.73 -26.05
CA GLY A 206 -1.21 -9.33 -25.75
C GLY A 206 -2.43 -8.51 -25.31
N GLU A 207 -3.60 -8.79 -25.89
CA GLU A 207 -4.85 -8.10 -25.56
C GLU A 207 -5.28 -8.38 -24.11
N VAL A 208 -5.17 -9.64 -23.69
CA VAL A 208 -5.44 -10.05 -22.30
C VAL A 208 -4.43 -9.42 -21.34
N CYS A 209 -3.16 -9.34 -21.73
CA CYS A 209 -2.13 -8.68 -20.92
C CYS A 209 -2.42 -7.18 -20.78
N TYR A 210 -2.83 -6.52 -21.87
CA TYR A 210 -3.21 -5.12 -21.82
C TYR A 210 -4.42 -4.89 -20.93
N SER A 211 -5.46 -5.73 -21.03
CA SER A 211 -6.65 -5.63 -20.19
C SER A 211 -6.35 -5.82 -18.70
N LYS A 212 -5.50 -6.79 -18.34
CA LYS A 212 -5.17 -7.10 -16.94
C LYS A 212 -4.13 -6.17 -16.34
N TYR A 213 -3.09 -5.83 -17.09
CA TYR A 213 -1.88 -5.18 -16.58
C TYR A 213 -1.64 -3.78 -17.15
N GLY A 214 -2.39 -3.35 -18.17
CA GLY A 214 -2.21 -2.06 -18.83
C GLY A 214 -0.93 -1.98 -19.66
N SER A 215 -0.39 -3.12 -20.12
CA SER A 215 0.86 -3.19 -20.88
C SER A 215 0.80 -4.26 -21.97
N TYR A 216 1.43 -3.98 -23.11
CA TYR A 216 1.64 -4.96 -24.17
C TYR A 216 2.95 -5.73 -23.96
N PRO A 217 2.91 -7.07 -23.85
CA PRO A 217 4.08 -7.89 -23.66
C PRO A 217 4.79 -8.14 -25.00
N LEU A 218 6.11 -8.32 -24.93
CA LEU A 218 6.94 -8.68 -26.08
C LEU A 218 7.28 -10.17 -26.06
N ARG A 219 7.15 -10.83 -27.21
CA ARG A 219 7.59 -12.21 -27.43
C ARG A 219 9.08 -12.23 -27.76
N GLY A 220 9.91 -12.04 -26.74
CA GLY A 220 11.37 -12.11 -26.84
C GLY A 220 11.97 -13.16 -25.92
N LYS A 221 13.28 -13.44 -26.08
CA LYS A 221 14.04 -14.33 -25.18
C LYS A 221 14.05 -13.84 -23.72
N TYR A 222 13.85 -12.54 -23.51
CA TYR A 222 13.79 -11.87 -22.21
C TYR A 222 12.36 -11.71 -21.67
N CYS A 223 11.40 -12.52 -22.16
CA CYS A 223 9.99 -12.42 -21.76
C CYS A 223 9.77 -12.57 -20.26
N HIS A 224 10.58 -13.37 -19.55
CA HIS A 224 10.49 -13.53 -18.09
C HIS A 224 10.85 -12.25 -17.33
N GLU A 225 11.86 -11.52 -17.79
CA GLU A 225 12.21 -10.21 -17.21
C GLU A 225 11.14 -9.18 -17.56
N MET A 226 10.62 -9.22 -18.79
CA MET A 226 9.53 -8.34 -19.22
C MET A 226 8.27 -8.56 -18.36
N ALA A 227 7.94 -9.81 -18.03
CA ALA A 227 6.83 -10.15 -17.15
C ALA A 227 6.97 -9.50 -15.76
N LEU A 228 8.19 -9.54 -15.18
CA LEU A 228 8.48 -8.87 -13.91
C LEU A 228 8.29 -7.36 -14.02
N ARG A 229 8.80 -6.73 -15.09
CA ARG A 229 8.67 -5.28 -15.31
C ARG A 229 7.22 -4.85 -15.52
N ILE A 230 6.44 -5.63 -16.26
CA ILE A 230 5.00 -5.40 -16.47
C ILE A 230 4.26 -5.49 -15.12
N LEU A 231 4.53 -6.52 -14.32
CA LEU A 231 3.89 -6.67 -13.01
C LEU A 231 4.24 -5.49 -12.08
N LEU A 232 5.51 -5.09 -12.03
CA LEU A 232 5.95 -3.93 -11.24
C LEU A 232 5.29 -2.62 -11.71
N ALA A 233 5.23 -2.38 -13.02
CA ALA A 233 4.56 -1.21 -13.58
C ALA A 233 3.06 -1.20 -13.26
N CYS A 234 2.41 -2.38 -13.32
CA CYS A 234 1.02 -2.53 -12.94
C CYS A 234 0.80 -2.17 -11.46
N ILE A 235 1.64 -2.67 -10.54
CA ILE A 235 1.54 -2.34 -9.11
C ILE A 235 1.80 -0.85 -8.86
N GLU A 236 2.84 -0.25 -9.46
CA GLU A 236 3.13 1.19 -9.36
C GLU A 236 1.92 2.02 -9.84
N SER A 237 1.29 1.64 -10.95
CA SER A 237 0.11 2.35 -11.48
C SER A 237 -1.09 2.34 -10.52
N HIS A 238 -1.31 1.23 -9.79
CA HIS A 238 -2.35 1.13 -8.77
C HIS A 238 -2.00 2.00 -7.55
N ALA A 239 -0.74 1.96 -7.09
CA ALA A 239 -0.28 2.76 -5.95
C ALA A 239 -0.40 4.28 -6.23
N ASN A 240 -0.08 4.71 -7.45
CA ASN A 240 -0.08 6.13 -7.83
C ASN A 240 -1.45 6.80 -7.68
N ARG A 241 -2.56 6.08 -7.92
CA ARG A 241 -3.93 6.61 -7.73
C ARG A 241 -4.18 7.10 -6.32
N TYR A 242 -3.45 6.58 -5.34
CA TYR A 242 -3.57 6.89 -3.92
C TYR A 242 -2.43 7.76 -3.39
N LYS A 243 -1.68 8.45 -4.26
CA LYS A 243 -0.48 9.25 -3.89
C LYS A 243 0.60 8.40 -3.22
N ARG A 244 0.65 7.12 -3.58
CA ARG A 244 1.64 6.14 -3.11
C ARG A 244 2.55 5.73 -4.26
N TYR A 245 3.71 5.19 -3.94
CA TYR A 245 4.65 4.62 -4.90
C TYR A 245 5.29 3.37 -4.32
N ILE A 246 5.82 2.53 -5.21
CA ILE A 246 6.52 1.31 -4.83
C ILE A 246 8.03 1.43 -4.96
N VAL A 247 8.72 0.67 -4.12
CA VAL A 247 10.16 0.41 -4.19
C VAL A 247 10.36 -1.10 -4.28
N PRO A 248 10.77 -1.64 -5.45
CA PRO A 248 11.07 -3.05 -5.59
C PRO A 248 12.22 -3.48 -4.67
N VAL A 249 12.03 -4.56 -3.91
CA VAL A 249 13.04 -5.16 -3.02
C VAL A 249 13.64 -6.41 -3.65
N LEU A 250 12.80 -7.27 -4.22
CA LEU A 250 13.20 -8.50 -4.89
C LEU A 250 12.20 -8.81 -6.00
N SER A 251 12.68 -9.29 -7.13
CA SER A 251 11.87 -9.69 -8.29
C SER A 251 12.47 -10.95 -8.88
N VAL A 252 11.69 -12.03 -8.94
CA VAL A 252 12.17 -13.35 -9.34
C VAL A 252 11.17 -14.04 -10.24
N GLN A 253 11.68 -14.79 -11.21
CA GLN A 253 10.92 -15.80 -11.92
C GLN A 253 11.32 -17.17 -11.37
N MET A 254 10.35 -18.04 -11.14
CA MET A 254 10.54 -19.42 -10.69
C MET A 254 9.59 -20.32 -11.47
N ASP A 255 10.14 -21.19 -12.29
CA ASP A 255 9.40 -22.12 -13.14
C ASP A 255 8.26 -21.44 -13.91
N PHE A 256 7.01 -21.64 -13.48
CA PHE A 256 5.80 -21.17 -14.15
C PHE A 256 5.22 -19.87 -13.58
N TYR A 257 5.87 -19.22 -12.61
CA TYR A 257 5.37 -18.00 -12.00
C TYR A 257 6.45 -16.93 -11.81
N VAL A 258 5.99 -15.69 -11.65
CA VAL A 258 6.82 -14.57 -11.21
C VAL A 258 6.36 -14.10 -9.84
N ARG A 259 7.32 -13.67 -9.02
CA ARG A 259 7.05 -13.14 -7.69
C ARG A 259 7.87 -11.87 -7.46
N VAL A 260 7.18 -10.84 -7.01
CA VAL A 260 7.78 -9.53 -6.68
C VAL A 260 7.50 -9.19 -5.22
N PHE A 261 8.47 -8.53 -4.59
CA PHE A 261 8.40 -8.04 -3.23
C PHE A 261 8.67 -6.55 -3.31
N VAL A 262 7.69 -5.74 -2.92
CA VAL A 262 7.76 -4.29 -3.06
C VAL A 262 7.40 -3.61 -1.74
N ARG A 263 8.12 -2.54 -1.40
CA ARG A 263 7.77 -1.65 -0.29
C ARG A 263 6.83 -0.57 -0.81
N ILE A 264 5.80 -0.22 -0.05
CA ILE A 264 4.82 0.80 -0.46
C ILE A 264 4.92 2.00 0.46
N TYR A 265 5.17 3.17 -0.12
CA TYR A 265 5.31 4.44 0.59
C TYR A 265 4.30 5.47 0.10
N THR A 266 3.94 6.40 0.98
CA THR A 266 2.99 7.49 0.74
C THR A 266 3.78 8.77 0.56
N SER A 267 3.77 9.33 -0.64
CA SER A 267 4.37 10.63 -0.92
C SER A 267 3.88 11.16 -2.26
N ALA A 268 3.13 12.26 -2.20
CA ALA A 268 2.62 12.93 -3.40
C ALA A 268 3.76 13.52 -4.26
N SER A 269 4.90 13.89 -3.66
CA SER A 269 6.05 14.40 -4.39
C SER A 269 6.84 13.27 -5.05
N ALA A 270 7.15 12.19 -4.33
CA ALA A 270 7.93 11.08 -4.88
C ALA A 270 7.17 10.33 -5.98
N MET A 271 5.84 10.23 -5.88
CA MET A 271 4.99 9.64 -6.93
C MET A 271 5.11 10.39 -8.28
N LYS A 272 5.37 11.70 -8.28
CA LYS A 272 5.59 12.47 -9.52
C LYS A 272 6.81 11.98 -10.31
N ASN A 273 7.71 11.23 -9.68
CA ASN A 273 8.88 10.63 -10.32
C ASN A 273 8.58 9.30 -11.02
N THR A 274 7.36 8.74 -10.93
CA THR A 274 7.03 7.47 -11.60
C THR A 274 7.32 7.49 -13.10
N PRO A 275 6.98 8.52 -13.88
CA PRO A 275 7.30 8.56 -15.32
C PRO A 275 8.79 8.42 -15.64
N LEU A 276 9.68 8.77 -14.69
CA LEU A 276 11.13 8.64 -14.83
C LEU A 276 11.59 7.17 -14.75
N LYS A 277 10.77 6.29 -14.17
CA LYS A 277 11.06 4.86 -13.98
C LYS A 277 10.47 3.97 -15.09
N LEU A 278 9.61 4.53 -15.94
CA LEU A 278 8.86 3.79 -16.96
C LEU A 278 9.41 4.05 -18.35
N SER A 279 9.34 3.05 -19.21
CA SER A 279 9.76 3.13 -20.61
C SER A 279 8.88 2.22 -21.46
N TYR A 280 8.60 2.65 -22.69
CA TYR A 280 8.17 1.75 -23.75
C TYR A 280 9.39 0.98 -24.28
N VAL A 281 9.16 -0.25 -24.73
CA VAL A 281 10.18 -1.10 -25.33
C VAL A 281 9.77 -1.41 -26.76
N TYR A 282 10.61 -0.99 -27.71
CA TYR A 282 10.46 -1.30 -29.12
C TYR A 282 11.46 -2.39 -29.48
N GLN A 283 10.99 -3.54 -29.93
CA GLN A 283 11.84 -4.65 -30.35
C GLN A 283 11.75 -4.85 -31.86
N CYS A 284 12.89 -4.96 -32.51
CA CYS A 284 12.94 -5.31 -33.93
C CYS A 284 12.46 -6.76 -34.11
N THR A 285 11.64 -7.01 -35.13
CA THR A 285 11.14 -8.36 -35.44
C THR A 285 12.16 -9.20 -36.22
N GLY A 286 13.15 -8.56 -36.86
CA GLY A 286 14.19 -9.22 -37.65
C GLY A 286 15.49 -9.49 -36.88
N CYS A 287 15.79 -8.71 -35.83
CA CYS A 287 16.92 -8.94 -34.95
C CYS A 287 16.52 -8.67 -33.50
N ASP A 288 17.15 -9.34 -32.52
CA ASP A 288 16.82 -9.19 -31.08
C ASP A 288 17.20 -7.80 -30.50
N ALA A 289 17.52 -6.80 -31.34
CA ALA A 289 17.76 -5.44 -30.92
C ALA A 289 16.48 -4.79 -30.38
N PHE A 290 16.63 -4.03 -29.30
CA PHE A 290 15.54 -3.27 -28.69
C PHE A 290 15.96 -1.82 -28.40
N HIS A 291 14.97 -0.94 -28.34
CA HIS A 291 15.11 0.46 -27.97
C HIS A 291 14.15 0.79 -26.82
N LEU A 292 14.66 1.54 -25.85
CA LEU A 292 13.88 2.03 -24.71
C LEU A 292 13.51 3.49 -24.95
N GLN A 293 12.22 3.80 -24.98
CA GLN A 293 11.71 5.17 -24.98
C GLN A 293 11.18 5.51 -23.57
N PRO A 294 11.94 6.27 -22.75
CA PRO A 294 11.48 6.71 -21.43
C PRO A 294 10.20 7.53 -21.53
N ILE A 295 9.27 7.35 -20.58
CA ILE A 295 8.02 8.12 -20.54
C ILE A 295 8.28 9.57 -20.10
N GLY A 296 9.22 9.77 -19.17
CA GLY A 296 9.61 11.10 -18.71
C GLY A 296 11.12 11.20 -18.47
N ARG A 297 11.64 12.41 -18.51
CA ARG A 297 13.03 12.74 -18.13
C ARG A 297 13.07 14.01 -17.29
N THR A 298 13.99 14.09 -16.34
CA THR A 298 14.25 15.33 -15.62
C THR A 298 15.05 16.26 -16.52
N VAL A 299 14.60 17.49 -16.68
CA VAL A 299 15.37 18.57 -17.31
C VAL A 299 15.85 19.45 -16.17
N SER A 300 17.16 19.40 -15.86
CA SER A 300 17.76 20.39 -14.97
C SER A 300 17.71 21.75 -15.67
N LYS A 301 17.08 22.73 -15.03
CA LYS A 301 17.19 24.13 -15.42
C LYS A 301 18.52 24.70 -14.94
#